data_AF-A0A8J6DZ26-F1
#
_entry.id   AF-A0A8J6DZ26-F1
#
_cell.length_a   1.000
_cell.length_b   1.000
_cell.length_c   1.000
_cell.angle_alpha   90.00
_cell.angle_beta   90.00
_cell.angle_gamma   90.00
#
_symmetry.space_group_name_H-M   'P 1'
#
loop_
_entity.id
_entity.type
_entity.pdbx_description
1 polymer ?
#
loop_
_entity_poly.entity_id
_entity_poly.type
_entity_poly.pdbx_seq_one_letter_code
_entity_poly.pdbx_strand_id
1 'polypeptide(L)' 'MVRVEVKSKYICRSCGRETELVIEANQPTSIQCPVCRGKILYKKRTTEPLVFDCR' A
#
# COMPACT_ATOMS: atom_id res chain seq x y z
N MET A 1 23.60 9.33 3.75
CA MET A 1 22.35 9.16 2.99
C MET A 1 21.35 8.45 3.90
N VAL A 2 20.32 9.15 4.38
CA VAL A 2 19.28 8.55 5.23
C VAL A 2 18.33 7.75 4.32
N ARG A 3 18.28 6.42 4.49
CA ARG A 3 17.30 5.57 3.80
C ARG A 3 15.96 5.76 4.50
N VAL A 4 14.99 6.34 3.78
CA VAL A 4 13.61 6.44 4.26
C VAL A 4 12.86 5.22 3.73
N GLU A 5 12.57 4.28 4.61
CA GLU A 5 11.75 3.11 4.31
C GLU A 5 10.31 3.37 4.75
N VAL A 6 9.38 3.43 3.80
CA VAL A 6 7.96 3.57 4.12
C VAL A 6 7.31 2.19 4.05
N LYS A 7 6.95 1.65 5.21
CA LYS A 7 6.13 0.44 5.32
C LYS A 7 4.67 0.82 5.11
N SER A 8 4.06 0.33 4.04
CA SER A 8 2.65 0.59 3.72
C SER A 8 1.88 -0.70 3.51
N LYS A 9 0.67 -0.76 4.05
CA LYS A 9 -0.29 -1.86 3.86
C LYS A 9 -1.11 -1.61 2.59
N TYR A 10 -1.09 -2.62 1.71
CA TYR A 10 -1.81 -2.61 0.46
C TYR A 10 -2.79 -3.78 0.37
N ILE A 11 -3.84 -3.62 -0.44
CA ILE A 11 -4.82 -4.66 -0.79
C ILE A 11 -4.67 -4.96 -2.28
N CYS A 12 -4.43 -6.23 -2.63
CA CYS A 12 -4.36 -6.62 -4.03
C CYS A 12 -5.74 -6.61 -4.69
N ARG A 13 -5.88 -5.99 -5.87
CA ARG A 13 -7.12 -6.03 -6.67
C ARG A 13 -7.55 -7.45 -7.02
N SER A 14 -6.61 -8.33 -7.37
CA SER A 14 -6.92 -9.64 -7.96
C SER A 14 -7.31 -10.69 -6.92
N CYS A 15 -6.59 -10.77 -5.80
CA CYS A 15 -6.83 -11.80 -4.77
C CYS A 15 -7.43 -11.24 -3.47
N GLY A 16 -7.58 -9.92 -3.36
CA GLY A 16 -8.14 -9.26 -2.18
C GLY A 16 -7.27 -9.32 -0.91
N ARG A 17 -6.11 -9.99 -0.95
CA ARG A 17 -5.25 -10.16 0.23
C ARG A 17 -4.51 -8.87 0.56
N GLU A 18 -4.32 -8.69 1.86
CA GLU A 18 -3.49 -7.64 2.42
C GLU A 18 -2.00 -8.02 2.34
N THR A 19 -1.18 -7.05 1.94
CA THR A 19 0.25 -7.24 1.74
C THR A 19 0.99 -6.01 2.24
N GLU A 20 2.04 -6.22 3.03
CA GLU A 20 2.95 -5.16 3.44
C GLU A 20 4.08 -5.05 2.42
N LEU A 21 4.29 -3.85 1.89
CA LEU A 21 5.40 -3.55 0.98
C LEU A 21 6.29 -2.49 1.62
N VAL A 22 7.60 -2.74 1.57
CA VAL A 22 8.63 -1.76 1.87
C VAL A 22 8.97 -1.07 0.56
N ILE A 23 8.73 0.24 0.48
CA ILE A 23 9.11 1.04 -0.67
C ILE A 23 10.29 1.90 -0.25
N GLU A 24 11.45 1.64 -0.87
CA GLU A 24 12.65 2.45 -0.67
C GLU A 24 12.57 3.70 -1.54
N ALA A 25 12.73 4.88 -0.93
CA ALA A 25 12.87 6.10 -1.69
C ALA A 25 14.10 6.01 -2.61
N ASN A 26 13.92 6.33 -3.90
CA ASN A 26 14.93 6.32 -4.97
C ASN A 26 15.30 4.96 -5.58
N GLN A 27 14.53 3.89 -5.34
CA GLN A 27 14.67 2.65 -6.10
C GLN A 27 13.37 2.30 -6.84
N PRO A 28 13.45 1.83 -8.09
CA PRO A 28 12.30 1.26 -8.78
C PRO A 28 11.95 -0.09 -8.14
N THR A 29 11.14 -0.07 -7.08
CA THR A 29 10.57 -1.29 -6.49
C THR A 29 9.41 -1.76 -7.36
N SER A 30 9.43 -3.03 -7.79
CA SER A 30 8.28 -3.62 -8.47
C SER A 30 7.12 -3.81 -7.49
N ILE A 31 6.09 -2.98 -7.63
CA ILE A 31 4.87 -3.08 -6.82
C ILE A 31 4.03 -4.25 -7.36
N GLN A 32 4.11 -5.40 -6.69
CA GLN A 32 3.38 -6.61 -7.06
C GLN A 32 2.91 -7.39 -5.83
N CYS A 33 1.77 -8.06 -5.97
CA CYS A 33 1.26 -8.96 -4.94
C CYS A 33 2.15 -10.21 -4.85
N PRO A 34 2.67 -10.57 -3.67
CA PRO A 34 3.53 -11.75 -3.49
C PRO A 34 2.79 -13.08 -3.70
N VAL A 35 1.45 -13.09 -3.63
CA VAL A 35 0.65 -14.32 -3.74
C VAL A 35 0.25 -14.61 -5.20
N CYS A 36 -0.32 -13.63 -5.90
CA CYS A 36 -0.88 -13.82 -7.23
C CYS A 36 -0.11 -13.09 -8.33
N ARG A 37 0.97 -12.38 -7.99
CA ARG A 37 1.77 -11.54 -8.91
C ARG A 37 0.98 -10.43 -9.63
N GLY A 38 -0.21 -10.09 -9.14
CA GLY A 38 -1.00 -8.95 -9.64
C GLY A 38 -0.29 -7.62 -9.38
N LYS A 39 -0.36 -6.70 -10.34
CA LYS A 39 0.37 -5.41 -10.31
C LYS A 39 -0.49 -4.22 -9.83
N ILE A 40 -1.76 -4.44 -9.54
CA ILE A 40 -2.68 -3.40 -9.06
C ILE A 40 -2.94 -3.64 -7.58
N LEU A 41 -2.54 -2.66 -6.76
CA LEU A 41 -2.67 -2.66 -5.32
C LEU A 41 -3.27 -1.33 -4.84
N TYR A 42 -4.23 -1.40 -3.93
CA TYR A 42 -4.88 -0.24 -3.32
C TYR A 42 -4.34 0.01 -1.92
N LYS A 43 -4.26 1.27 -1.48
CA LYS A 43 -3.96 1.59 -0.08
C LYS A 43 -5.16 1.27 0.80
N LYS A 44 -4.90 0.82 2.02
CA LYS A 44 -5.96 0.70 3.03
C LYS A 44 -6.51 2.07 3.40
N ARG A 45 -7.78 2.11 3.79
CA ARG A 45 -8.40 3.29 4.40
C ARG A 45 -7.65 3.64 5.70
N THR A 46 -7.59 4.93 6.01
CA THR A 46 -7.07 5.43 7.29
C THR A 46 -7.87 4.86 8.46
N THR A 47 -7.19 4.61 9.57
CA THR A 47 -7.83 4.19 10.83
C THR A 47 -8.32 5.39 11.64
N GLU A 48 -7.82 6.58 11.34
CA GLU A 48 -8.22 7.82 12.00
C GLU A 48 -9.68 8.17 11.66
N PRO A 49 -10.46 8.63 12.65
CA PRO A 49 -11.84 9.03 12.43
C PRO A 49 -11.90 10.24 11.50
N LEU A 50 -12.76 10.15 10.49
CA LEU A 50 -13.02 11.24 9.57
C LEU A 50 -14.36 11.88 9.95
N VAL A 51 -14.35 13.19 10.21
CA VAL A 51 -15.55 13.98 10.50
C VAL A 51 -15.98 14.65 9.20
N PHE A 52 -17.23 14.45 8.82
CA PHE A 52 -17.83 15.05 7.63
C PHE A 52 -19.12 15.77 8.02
N ASP A 53 -19.28 17.01 7.56
CA ASP A 53 -20.55 17.75 7.67
C ASP A 53 -21.54 17.23 6.61
N CYS A 54 -22.82 17.07 6.99
CA CYS A 54 -23.87 16.55 6.11
C CYS A 54 -24.51 17.62 5.19
N ARG A 55 -23.74 18.64 4.77
CA ARG A 55 -24.25 19.76 3.97
C ARG A 55 -24.07 19.54 2.48
#